data_AF-A0A482D6T6-F1
#
_entry.id   AF-A0A482D6T6-F1
#
_cell.length_a   1.000
_cell.length_b   1.000
_cell.length_c   1.000
_cell.angle_alpha   90.00
_cell.angle_beta   90.00
_cell.angle_gamma   90.00
#
_symmetry.space_group_name_H-M   'P 1'
#
loop_
_entity.id
_entity.type
_entity.pdbx_description
1 polymer ?
#
loop_
_entity_poly.entity_id
_entity_poly.type
_entity_poly.pdbx_seq_one_letter_code
_entity_poly.pdbx_strand_id
1 'polypeptide(L)'
;MAAMKKSLQEIEDYYMSQGLDGEELRKALNQDKEFQEILKERKREIKNKLGVSNKDEEKYLLSREEDYEILAKVRELESKQLNDEDKEIVGLVLTQLEEKWREPLLSKLDELLKRYR
;
A
#
# COMPACT_ATOMS: atom_id res chain seq x y z
N MET A 1 0.84 35.35 3.72
CA MET A 1 0.77 34.28 4.73
C MET A 1 0.30 33.04 4.00
N ALA A 2 1.16 32.04 3.81
CA ALA A 2 0.74 30.79 3.18
C ALA A 2 -0.11 30.02 4.20
N ALA A 3 -1.35 29.72 3.86
CA ALA A 3 -2.17 28.81 4.65
C ALA A 3 -1.40 27.49 4.75
N MET A 4 -1.10 27.05 5.97
CA MET A 4 -0.46 25.77 6.22
C MET A 4 -1.46 24.71 5.75
N LYS A 5 -1.16 23.99 4.65
CA LYS A 5 -2.01 22.88 4.17
C LYS A 5 -2.18 21.93 5.34
N LYS A 6 -3.43 21.58 5.68
CA LYS A 6 -3.69 20.56 6.69
C LYS A 6 -3.04 19.25 6.24
N SER A 7 -2.46 18.51 7.17
CA SER A 7 -2.00 17.14 6.94
C SER A 7 -3.21 16.21 6.77
N LEU A 8 -3.01 15.05 6.11
CA LEU A 8 -4.04 14.02 6.00
C LEU A 8 -4.62 13.65 7.38
N GLN A 9 -3.75 13.61 8.39
CA GLN A 9 -4.11 13.30 9.76
C GLN A 9 -4.97 14.39 10.41
N GLU A 10 -4.68 15.68 10.19
CA GLU A 10 -5.53 16.76 10.71
C GLU A 10 -6.94 16.78 10.11
N ILE A 11 -7.08 16.34 8.85
CA ILE A 11 -8.39 16.21 8.20
C ILE A 11 -9.14 14.97 8.73
N GLU A 12 -8.44 13.85 8.93
CA GLU A 12 -9.00 12.65 9.55
C GLU A 12 -9.45 12.91 10.99
N ASP A 13 -8.59 13.52 11.81
CA ASP A 13 -8.89 13.90 13.20
C ASP A 13 -10.07 14.89 13.28
N TYR A 14 -10.20 15.80 12.31
CA TYR A 14 -11.36 16.67 12.21
C TYR A 14 -12.65 15.86 12.07
N TYR A 15 -12.73 14.92 11.13
CA TYR A 15 -13.94 14.11 10.94
C TYR A 15 -14.19 13.15 12.11
N MET A 16 -13.15 12.59 12.72
CA MET A 16 -13.27 11.80 13.94
C MET A 16 -13.80 12.64 15.12
N SER A 17 -13.39 13.91 15.25
CA SER A 17 -13.93 14.83 16.27
C SER A 17 -15.41 15.13 16.09
N GLN A 18 -15.95 14.96 14.87
CA GLN A 18 -17.38 15.06 14.58
C GLN A 18 -18.14 13.75 14.88
N GLY A 19 -17.45 12.73 15.40
CA GLY A 19 -18.02 11.42 15.74
C GLY A 19 -18.11 10.46 14.56
N LEU A 20 -17.50 10.77 13.41
CA LEU A 20 -17.46 9.85 12.27
C LEU A 20 -16.37 8.80 12.48
N ASP A 21 -16.70 7.55 12.23
CA ASP A 21 -15.77 6.43 12.25
C ASP A 21 -16.03 5.44 11.10
N GLY A 22 -15.18 4.42 11.00
CA GLY A 22 -15.39 3.27 10.12
C GLY A 22 -15.75 3.65 8.68
N GLU A 23 -16.91 3.19 8.22
CA GLU A 23 -17.37 3.42 6.84
C GLU A 23 -17.80 4.88 6.60
N GLU A 24 -18.34 5.56 7.61
CA GLU A 24 -18.81 6.94 7.49
C GLU A 24 -17.65 7.92 7.38
N LEU A 25 -16.61 7.74 8.21
CA LEU A 25 -15.33 8.45 8.09
C LEU A 25 -14.74 8.24 6.68
N ARG A 26 -14.73 7.00 6.19
CA ARG A 26 -14.19 6.69 4.87
C ARG A 26 -14.96 7.37 3.74
N LYS A 27 -16.29 7.45 3.84
CA LYS A 27 -17.14 8.18 2.89
C LYS A 27 -16.83 9.68 2.92
N ALA A 28 -16.71 10.27 4.11
CA ALA A 28 -16.38 11.68 4.28
C ALA A 28 -15.01 12.01 3.67
N LEU A 29 -13.97 11.23 3.99
CA LEU A 29 -12.61 11.41 3.44
C LEU A 29 -12.54 11.20 1.92
N ASN A 30 -13.36 10.31 1.35
CA ASN A 30 -13.44 10.12 -0.10
C ASN A 30 -14.11 11.29 -0.83
N GLN A 31 -15.00 12.03 -0.14
CA GLN A 31 -15.70 13.18 -0.70
C GLN A 31 -14.97 14.51 -0.44
N ASP A 32 -14.08 14.54 0.55
CA ASP A 32 -13.25 15.70 0.87
C ASP A 32 -12.21 15.94 -0.23
N LYS A 33 -12.38 17.04 -0.97
CA LYS A 33 -11.47 17.41 -2.07
C LYS A 33 -10.07 17.73 -1.59
N GLU A 34 -9.93 18.40 -0.44
CA GLU A 34 -8.64 18.79 0.12
C GLU A 34 -7.85 17.54 0.52
N PHE A 35 -8.51 16.60 1.21
CA PHE A 35 -7.94 15.29 1.56
C PHE A 35 -7.47 14.53 0.32
N GLN A 36 -8.31 14.43 -0.72
CA GLN A 36 -7.97 13.71 -1.94
C GLN A 36 -6.83 14.38 -2.72
N GLU A 37 -6.75 15.71 -2.74
CA GLU A 37 -5.63 16.43 -3.37
C GLU A 37 -4.31 16.20 -2.65
N ILE A 38 -4.30 16.29 -1.31
CA ILE A 38 -3.11 16.00 -0.50
C ILE A 38 -2.70 14.54 -0.65
N LEU A 39 -3.66 13.62 -0.63
CA LEU A 39 -3.41 12.19 -0.80
C LEU A 39 -2.80 11.90 -2.18
N LYS A 40 -3.29 12.55 -3.23
CA LYS A 40 -2.76 12.41 -4.59
C LYS A 40 -1.35 12.99 -4.74
N GLU A 41 -1.09 14.17 -4.16
CA GLU A 41 0.25 14.77 -4.13
C GLU A 41 1.22 13.84 -3.39
N ARG A 42 0.85 13.34 -2.21
CA ARG A 42 1.66 12.43 -1.41
C ARG A 42 1.93 11.11 -2.12
N LYS A 43 0.92 10.49 -2.73
CA LYS A 43 1.10 9.29 -3.57
C LYS A 43 2.06 9.55 -4.73
N ARG A 44 1.99 10.72 -5.37
CA ARG A 44 2.91 11.10 -6.46
C ARG A 44 4.34 11.29 -5.97
N GLU A 45 4.54 11.95 -4.84
CA GLU A 45 5.87 12.15 -4.25
C GLU A 45 6.51 10.81 -3.88
N ILE A 46 5.75 9.92 -3.25
CA ILE A 46 6.18 8.58 -2.87
C ILE A 46 6.51 7.76 -4.12
N LYS A 47 5.62 7.76 -5.11
CA LYS A 47 5.86 7.12 -6.41
C LYS A 47 7.16 7.57 -7.06
N ASN A 48 7.41 8.87 -7.11
CA ASN A 48 8.62 9.44 -7.70
C ASN A 48 9.87 9.09 -6.87
N LYS A 49 9.79 9.18 -5.54
CA LYS A 49 10.88 8.86 -4.63
C LYS A 49 11.27 7.38 -4.71
N LEU A 50 10.30 6.50 -4.91
CA LEU A 50 10.46 5.05 -4.90
C LEU A 50 10.57 4.44 -6.32
N GLY A 51 10.52 5.28 -7.35
CA GLY A 51 10.63 4.87 -8.75
C GLY A 51 9.48 3.99 -9.26
N VAL A 52 8.32 4.02 -8.60
CA VAL A 52 7.16 3.18 -8.95
C VAL A 52 6.55 3.64 -10.28
N SER A 53 6.33 2.71 -11.21
CA SER A 53 5.84 3.01 -12.55
C SER A 53 4.32 2.92 -12.64
N ASN A 54 3.72 3.50 -13.67
CA ASN A 54 2.28 3.36 -13.93
C ASN A 54 1.86 1.89 -14.13
N LYS A 55 2.75 1.03 -14.67
CA LYS A 55 2.47 -0.40 -14.87
C LYS A 55 2.32 -1.15 -13.54
N ASP A 56 2.99 -0.68 -12.49
CA ASP A 56 2.84 -1.26 -11.17
C ASP A 56 1.48 -0.92 -10.54
N GLU A 57 0.97 0.29 -10.78
CA GLU A 57 -0.38 0.70 -10.33
C GLU A 57 -1.50 -0.02 -11.08
N GLU A 58 -1.23 -0.51 -12.30
CA GLU A 58 -2.15 -1.37 -13.04
C GLU A 58 -2.10 -2.83 -12.57
N LYS A 59 -0.93 -3.30 -12.11
CA LYS A 59 -0.73 -4.67 -11.66
C LYS A 59 -1.09 -4.89 -10.19
N TYR A 60 -0.83 -3.89 -9.34
CA TYR A 60 -0.93 -3.98 -7.89
C TYR A 60 -1.95 -3.00 -7.33
N LEU A 61 -2.68 -3.44 -6.31
CA LEU A 61 -3.63 -2.66 -5.54
C LEU A 61 -2.91 -1.80 -4.49
N LEU A 62 -2.32 -0.68 -4.93
CA LEU A 62 -1.60 0.27 -4.07
C LEU A 62 -2.57 1.29 -3.41
N SER A 63 -3.44 0.77 -2.57
CA SER A 63 -4.53 1.54 -1.96
C SER A 63 -4.05 2.46 -0.84
N ARG A 64 -3.01 2.06 -0.12
CA ARG A 64 -2.44 2.73 1.06
C ARG A 64 -0.99 3.16 0.84
N GLU A 65 -0.50 4.05 1.71
CA GLU A 65 0.89 4.53 1.67
C GLU A 65 1.89 3.37 1.90
N GLU A 66 1.55 2.48 2.83
CA GLU A 66 2.33 1.30 3.18
C GLU A 66 2.49 0.33 2.00
N ASP A 67 1.50 0.25 1.10
CA ASP A 67 1.58 -0.60 -0.10
C ASP A 67 2.72 -0.12 -1.02
N TYR A 68 2.92 1.20 -1.14
CA TYR A 68 4.04 1.78 -1.89
C TYR A 68 5.38 1.55 -1.19
N GLU A 69 5.42 1.62 0.14
CA GLU A 69 6.64 1.33 0.91
C GLU A 69 7.06 -0.13 0.79
N ILE A 70 6.10 -1.07 0.84
CA ILE A 70 6.33 -2.50 0.62
C ILE A 70 6.92 -2.70 -0.77
N LEU A 71 6.29 -2.14 -1.81
CA LEU A 71 6.77 -2.27 -3.19
C LEU A 71 8.20 -1.73 -3.36
N ALA A 72 8.53 -0.61 -2.72
CA ALA A 72 9.87 -0.07 -2.76
C ALA A 72 10.92 -0.94 -2.08
N LYS A 73 10.59 -1.48 -0.90
CA LYS A 73 11.47 -2.41 -0.19
C LYS A 73 11.68 -3.69 -1.00
N VAL A 74 10.64 -4.21 -1.63
CA VAL A 74 10.74 -5.36 -2.54
C VAL A 74 11.72 -5.06 -3.67
N ARG A 75 11.62 -3.90 -4.33
CA ARG A 75 12.55 -3.52 -5.41
C ARG A 75 13.99 -3.35 -4.95
N GLU A 76 14.18 -2.75 -3.77
CA GLU A 76 15.52 -2.65 -3.18
C GLU A 76 16.11 -4.04 -2.93
N LEU A 77 15.30 -4.99 -2.45
CA LEU A 77 15.70 -6.38 -2.23
C LEU A 77 15.96 -7.13 -3.54
N GLU A 78 15.16 -6.91 -4.58
CA GLU A 78 15.37 -7.49 -5.92
C GLU A 78 16.69 -7.03 -6.57
N SER A 79 17.17 -5.83 -6.21
CA SER A 79 18.48 -5.33 -6.66
C SER A 79 19.67 -5.99 -5.95
N LYS A 80 19.42 -6.79 -4.90
CA LYS A 80 20.43 -7.50 -4.11
C LYS A 80 20.52 -8.96 -4.52
N GLN A 81 21.67 -9.57 -4.24
CA GLN A 81 21.89 -11.00 -4.48
C GLN A 81 21.30 -11.83 -3.32
N LEU A 82 19.98 -11.98 -3.32
CA LEU A 82 19.26 -12.78 -2.33
C LEU A 82 19.53 -14.29 -2.52
N ASN A 83 19.49 -15.04 -1.43
CA ASN A 83 19.41 -16.51 -1.49
C ASN A 83 17.99 -16.94 -1.92
N ASP A 84 17.79 -18.22 -2.20
CA ASP A 84 16.53 -18.70 -2.77
C ASP A 84 15.35 -18.66 -1.78
N GLU A 85 15.60 -18.80 -0.48
CA GLU A 85 14.58 -18.67 0.57
C GLU A 85 14.09 -17.21 0.69
N ASP A 86 15.02 -16.26 0.70
CA ASP A 86 14.71 -14.83 0.76
C ASP A 86 13.98 -14.37 -0.51
N LYS A 87 14.37 -14.87 -1.69
CA LYS A 87 13.65 -14.60 -2.94
C LYS A 87 12.21 -15.10 -2.88
N GLU A 88 12.01 -16.28 -2.32
CA GLU A 88 10.67 -16.86 -2.17
C GLU A 88 9.80 -16.01 -1.25
N ILE A 89 10.35 -15.54 -0.13
CA ILE A 89 9.65 -14.63 0.80
C ILE A 89 9.32 -13.31 0.11
N VAL A 90 10.29 -12.69 -0.59
CA VAL A 90 10.08 -11.41 -1.30
C VAL A 90 9.01 -11.55 -2.38
N GLY A 91 9.03 -12.65 -3.14
CA GLY A 91 8.00 -12.96 -4.13
C GLY A 91 6.61 -13.13 -3.49
N LEU A 92 6.53 -13.80 -2.34
CA LEU A 92 5.28 -13.95 -1.61
C LEU A 92 4.75 -12.60 -1.12
N VAL A 93 5.61 -11.75 -0.54
CA VAL A 93 5.26 -10.39 -0.10
C VAL A 93 4.74 -9.56 -1.27
N LEU A 94 5.37 -9.65 -2.45
CA LEU A 94 4.94 -8.93 -3.64
C LEU A 94 3.54 -9.34 -4.10
N THR A 95 3.21 -10.63 -4.03
CA THR A 95 1.86 -11.10 -4.37
C THR A 95 0.77 -10.55 -3.46
N GLN A 96 1.12 -10.07 -2.25
CA GLN A 96 0.17 -9.45 -1.31
C GLN A 96 -0.33 -8.09 -1.78
N LEU A 97 0.35 -7.50 -2.76
CA LEU A 97 -0.08 -6.28 -3.41
C LEU A 97 -1.01 -6.55 -4.60
N GLU A 98 -1.29 -7.80 -4.97
CA GLU A 98 -2.20 -8.13 -6.08
C GLU A 98 -3.66 -8.19 -5.62
N GLU A 99 -4.63 -7.93 -6.52
CA GLU A 99 -6.07 -8.00 -6.18
C GLU A 99 -6.48 -9.37 -5.63
N LYS A 100 -5.90 -10.45 -6.20
CA LYS A 100 -6.18 -11.84 -5.85
C LYS A 100 -5.11 -12.47 -4.95
N TRP A 101 -4.46 -11.67 -4.10
CA TRP A 101 -3.36 -12.11 -3.22
C TRP A 101 -3.61 -13.33 -2.33
N ARG A 102 -4.87 -13.67 -2.07
CA ARG A 102 -5.24 -14.86 -1.29
C ARG A 102 -4.91 -16.17 -2.02
N GLU A 103 -4.99 -16.21 -3.34
CA GLU A 103 -4.70 -17.40 -4.15
C GLU A 103 -3.25 -17.90 -3.96
N PRO A 104 -2.21 -17.06 -4.12
CA PRO A 104 -0.82 -17.50 -3.92
C PRO A 104 -0.51 -17.87 -2.47
N LEU A 105 -1.10 -17.20 -1.47
CA LEU A 105 -0.95 -17.61 -0.07
C LEU A 105 -1.52 -19.01 0.19
N LEU A 106 -2.75 -19.26 -0.25
CA LEU A 106 -3.41 -20.55 -0.03
C LEU A 106 -2.62 -21.68 -0.71
N SER A 107 -2.17 -21.48 -1.95
CA SER A 107 -1.30 -22.44 -2.63
C SER A 107 -0.03 -22.73 -1.83
N LYS A 108 0.61 -21.68 -1.29
CA LYS A 108 1.85 -21.84 -0.51
C LYS A 108 1.61 -22.61 0.80
N LEU A 109 0.50 -22.32 1.47
CA LEU A 109 0.10 -23.04 2.68
C LEU A 109 -0.22 -24.51 2.38
N ASP A 110 -0.90 -24.82 1.28
CA ASP A 110 -1.20 -26.19 0.86
C ASP A 110 0.08 -26.99 0.56
N GLU A 111 1.09 -26.37 -0.06
CA GLU A 111 2.41 -26.99 -0.25
C GLU A 111 3.10 -27.28 1.08
N LEU A 112 3.08 -26.33 2.01
CA LEU A 112 3.68 -26.53 3.34
C LEU A 112 2.94 -27.64 4.10
N LEU A 113 1.62 -27.65 4.08
CA LEU A 113 0.82 -28.72 4.68
C LEU A 113 1.17 -30.09 4.10
N LYS A 114 1.42 -30.21 2.80
CA LYS A 114 1.87 -31.48 2.18
C LYS A 114 3.25 -31.92 2.66
N ARG A 115 4.15 -31.01 3.02
CA ARG A 115 5.51 -31.34 3.49
C ARG A 115 5.54 -31.79 4.95
N TYR A 116 4.62 -31.29 5.77
CA TYR A 116 4.54 -31.58 7.20
C TYR A 116 3.42 -32.58 7.56
N ARG A 117 2.86 -33.25 6.56
CA ARG A 117 1.88 -34.32 6.70
C ARG A 117 2.54 -35.67 6.43
#